data_AF-A0AB39XIG6-F1
#
_entry.id   AF-A0AB39XIG6-F1
#
_cell.length_a   1.000
_cell.length_b   1.000
_cell.length_c   1.000
_cell.angle_alpha   90.00
_cell.angle_beta   90.00
_cell.angle_gamma   90.00
#
_symmetry.space_group_name_H-M   'P 1'
#
loop_
_entity.id
_entity.type
_entity.pdbx_description
1 polymer ?
#
loop_
_entity_poly.entity_id
_entity_poly.type
_entity_poly.pdbx_seq_one_letter_code
_entity_poly.pdbx_strand_id
1 'polypeptide(L)' 'MPHQLPLFEIHLSQRRRTFQWCLCTTEGRPLMQGAEASRVAAKYQADRALFLMLLASAYRPQLPGEGRFESFGRTRPEA' A
#
# COMPACT_ATOMS: atom_id res chain seq x y z
N MET A 1 13.49 0.66 -24.61
CA MET A 1 13.02 1.74 -23.72
C MET A 1 13.06 1.21 -22.30
N PRO A 2 13.85 1.76 -21.36
CA PRO A 2 13.79 1.27 -19.99
C PRO A 2 12.40 1.62 -19.44
N HIS A 3 11.57 0.60 -19.27
CA HIS A 3 10.33 0.73 -18.53
C HIS A 3 10.73 1.01 -17.08
N GLN A 4 10.61 2.27 -16.64
CA GLN A 4 10.73 2.60 -15.23
C GLN A 4 9.54 1.94 -14.53
N LEU A 5 9.74 0.71 -14.06
CA LEU A 5 8.75 0.04 -13.24
C LEU A 5 8.61 0.86 -11.95
N PRO A 6 7.39 1.25 -11.58
CA PRO A 6 7.19 1.98 -10.33
C PRO A 6 7.68 1.10 -9.18
N LEU A 7 8.59 1.66 -8.41
CA LEU A 7 9.25 0.97 -7.32
C LEU A 7 8.48 1.32 -6.04
N PHE A 8 8.04 0.27 -5.36
CA PHE A 8 7.17 0.35 -4.20
C PHE A 8 7.93 -0.15 -2.97
N GLU A 9 7.88 0.62 -1.90
CA GLU A 9 8.54 0.30 -0.64
C GLU A 9 7.51 0.02 0.45
N ILE A 10 7.74 -1.04 1.22
CA ILE A 10 6.92 -1.39 2.38
C ILE A 10 7.66 -0.96 3.63
N HIS A 11 7.03 -0.12 4.45
CA HIS A 11 7.50 0.17 5.80
C HIS A 11 6.57 -0.48 6.82
N LEU A 12 7.18 -1.24 7.72
CA LEU A 12 6.50 -1.86 8.86
C LEU A 12 7.05 -1.24 10.15
N SER A 13 6.19 -0.66 10.96
CA SER A 13 6.57 -0.10 12.25
C SER A 13 5.67 -0.63 13.36
N GLN A 14 6.27 -0.92 14.52
CA GLN A 14 5.50 -1.32 15.68
C GLN A 14 5.11 -0.07 16.47
N ARG A 15 3.81 0.14 16.69
CA ARG A 15 3.27 1.24 17.50
C ARG A 15 2.45 0.69 18.67
N ARG A 16 3.06 0.72 19.86
CA ARG A 16 2.46 0.21 21.11
C ARG A 16 2.00 -1.25 20.97
N ARG A 17 0.69 -1.47 20.78
CA ARG A 17 0.04 -2.79 20.69
C ARG A 17 -0.39 -3.13 19.27
N THR A 18 -0.07 -2.29 18.28
CA THR A 18 -0.42 -2.51 16.88
C THR A 18 0.82 -2.40 15.99
N PHE A 19 0.77 -3.09 14.87
CA PHE A 19 1.77 -3.05 13.81
C PHE A 19 1.21 -2.18 12.70
N GLN A 20 1.81 -1.02 12.52
CA GLN A 20 1.49 -0.16 11.40
C GLN A 20 2.27 -0.62 10.17
N TRP A 21 1.61 -0.56 9.03
CA TRP A 21 2.22 -0.81 7.75
C TRP A 21 1.88 0.36 6.82
N CYS A 22 2.81 0.73 5.97
CA CYS A 22 2.54 1.62 4.84
C CYS A 22 3.31 1.17 3.61
N LEU A 23 2.69 1.42 2.47
CA LEU A 23 3.23 1.22 1.14
C LEU A 23 3.47 2.60 0.54
N CYS A 24 4.73 2.90 0.22
CA CYS A 24 5.15 4.16 -0.37
C CYS A 24 5.61 3.94 -1.81
N THR A 25 5.46 4.96 -2.66
CA THR A 25 6.23 5.03 -3.91
C THR A 25 7.66 5.49 -3.61
N THR A 26 8.57 5.30 -4.57
CA THR A 26 9.92 5.92 -4.53
C THR A 26 9.92 7.45 -4.44
N GLU A 27 8.81 8.10 -4.76
CA GLU A 27 8.64 9.54 -4.51
C GLU A 27 8.37 9.86 -3.02
N GLY A 28 8.39 8.85 -2.14
CA GLY A 28 8.09 8.99 -0.71
C GLY A 28 6.60 9.23 -0.42
N ARG A 29 5.72 9.04 -1.41
CA ARG A 29 4.28 9.28 -1.24
C ARG A 29 3.61 8.01 -0.71
N PRO A 30 2.95 8.05 0.46
CA PRO A 30 2.21 6.91 0.98
C PRO A 30 0.98 6.65 0.10
N LEU A 31 0.93 5.46 -0.52
CA LEU A 31 -0.18 5.00 -1.34
C LEU A 31 -1.24 4.29 -0.52
N MET A 32 -0.80 3.44 0.41
CA MET A 32 -1.68 2.67 1.27
C MET A 32 -1.06 2.56 2.65
N GLN A 33 -1.88 2.59 3.68
CA GLN A 33 -1.43 2.43 5.06
C GLN A 33 -2.50 1.78 5.91
N GLY A 34 -2.08 1.06 6.93
CA GLY A 34 -2.98 0.39 7.86
C GLY A 34 -2.31 0.12 9.21
N ALA A 35 -3.10 -0.40 10.14
CA ALA A 35 -2.62 -0.85 11.44
C ALA A 35 -3.32 -2.15 11.80
N GLU A 36 -2.55 -3.14 12.20
CA GLU A 36 -3.04 -4.46 12.55
C GLU A 36 -2.62 -4.86 13.96
N ALA A 37 -3.32 -5.79 14.58
CA ALA A 37 -2.99 -6.29 15.91
C ALA A 37 -1.75 -7.22 15.92
N SER A 38 -1.40 -7.83 14.79
CA SER A 38 -0.32 -8.80 14.66
C SER A 38 0.67 -8.41 13.57
N ARG A 39 1.95 -8.72 13.78
CA ARG A 39 3.02 -8.53 12.78
C ARG A 39 2.74 -9.32 11.51
N VAL A 40 2.21 -10.53 11.63
CA VAL A 40 1.90 -11.40 10.49
C VAL A 40 0.75 -10.82 9.68
N ALA A 41 -0.30 -10.32 10.35
CA ALA A 41 -1.42 -9.65 9.70
C ALA A 41 -0.97 -8.37 8.99
N ALA A 42 -0.13 -7.55 9.64
CA ALA A 42 0.41 -6.34 9.03
C ALA A 42 1.29 -6.64 7.81
N LYS A 43 2.13 -7.68 7.87
CA LYS A 43 2.93 -8.11 6.72
C LYS A 43 2.04 -8.59 5.58
N TYR A 44 1.03 -9.42 5.87
CA TYR A 44 0.10 -9.91 4.85
C TYR A 44 -0.64 -8.76 4.16
N GLN A 45 -1.15 -7.79 4.92
CA GLN A 45 -1.84 -6.64 4.34
C GLN A 45 -0.91 -5.76 3.51
N ALA A 46 0.33 -5.57 3.95
CA ALA A 46 1.33 -4.84 3.18
C ALA A 46 1.69 -5.54 1.86
N ASP A 47 1.95 -6.86 1.90
CA ASP A 47 2.24 -7.66 0.71
C ASP A 47 1.04 -7.69 -0.24
N ARG A 48 -0.19 -7.79 0.29
CA ARG A 48 -1.43 -7.71 -0.48
C ARG A 48 -1.58 -6.34 -1.16
N ALA A 49 -1.31 -5.25 -0.45
CA ALA A 49 -1.35 -3.90 -1.01
C ALA A 49 -0.32 -3.73 -2.13
N LEU A 50 0.90 -4.25 -1.95
CA LEU A 50 1.94 -4.26 -2.98
C LEU A 50 1.49 -5.03 -4.23
N PHE A 51 0.91 -6.22 -4.05
CA PHE A 51 0.41 -7.02 -5.16
C PHE A 51 -0.67 -6.28 -5.95
N LEU A 52 -1.63 -5.66 -5.25
CA LEU A 52 -2.68 -4.86 -5.89
C LEU A 52 -2.12 -3.64 -6.63
N MET A 53 -1.12 -2.95 -6.05
CA MET A 53 -0.47 -1.83 -6.71
C MET A 53 0.33 -2.24 -7.94
N LEU A 54 1.07 -3.36 -7.88
CA LEU A 54 1.78 -3.90 -9.03
C LEU A 54 0.81 -4.24 -10.16
N LEU A 55 -0.29 -4.94 -9.83
CA LEU A 55 -1.34 -5.27 -10.80
C LEU A 55 -1.98 -4.01 -11.41
N ALA A 56 -2.34 -3.02 -10.59
CA ALA A 56 -2.90 -1.75 -11.05
C ALA A 56 -1.93 -0.93 -11.90
N SER A 57 -0.63 -0.96 -11.57
CA SER A 57 0.41 -0.25 -12.31
C SER A 57 0.70 -0.90 -13.67
N ALA A 58 0.72 -2.23 -13.73
CA ALA A 58 0.88 -2.98 -14.97
C ALA A 58 -0.33 -2.81 -15.90
N TYR A 59 -1.51 -2.58 -15.31
CA TYR A 59 -2.74 -2.35 -16.06
C TYR A 59 -3.06 -0.89 -16.35
N ARG A 60 -2.22 0.10 -15.98
CA ARG A 60 -2.48 1.48 -16.42
C ARG A 60 -2.28 1.53 -17.94
N PRO A 61 -3.35 1.68 -18.74
CA PRO A 61 -3.17 2.29 -20.04
C PRO A 61 -2.69 3.72 -19.74
N GLN A 62 -1.91 4.30 -20.63
CA GLN A 62 -1.42 5.67 -20.50
C GLN A 62 -2.61 6.65 -20.63
N LEU A 63 -3.58 6.66 -19.70
CA LEU A 63 -4.69 7.60 -19.73
C LEU A 63 -4.22 8.89 -19.04
N PRO A 64 -4.12 10.01 -19.79
CA PRO A 64 -3.88 11.30 -19.20
C PRO A 64 -5.15 11.73 -18.48
N GLY A 65 -5.19 11.55 -17.17
CA GLY A 65 -6.34 11.93 -16.36
C GLY A 65 -6.19 11.47 -14.93
N GLU A 66 -5.91 12.43 -14.06
CA GLU A 66 -6.00 12.32 -12.61
C GLU A 66 -7.21 11.52 -12.14
N GLY A 67 -7.05 10.74 -11.07
CA GLY A 67 -8.20 10.12 -10.42
C GLY A 67 -7.84 9.13 -9.34
N ARG A 68 -7.47 9.66 -8.17
CA ARG A 68 -7.97 9.18 -6.86
C ARG A 68 -7.86 7.66 -6.65
N PHE A 69 -6.71 7.20 -6.13
CA PHE A 69 -6.66 5.93 -5.40
C PHE A 69 -7.49 6.12 -4.11
N GLU A 70 -8.76 5.72 -4.17
CA GLU A 70 -9.61 5.71 -2.99
C GLU A 70 -9.03 4.78 -1.93
N SER A 71 -8.89 5.37 -0.74
CA SER A 71 -8.53 4.74 0.51
C SER A 71 -9.32 3.44 0.71
N PHE A 72 -8.68 2.30 0.49
CA PHE A 72 -9.25 1.02 0.86
C PHE A 72 -9.32 0.92 2.39
N GLY A 73 -10.52 1.22 2.90
CA GLY A 73 -11.13 0.58 4.05
C GLY A 73 -10.30 0.54 5.33
N ARG A 74 -10.38 1.61 6.13
CA ARG A 74 -10.18 1.52 7.58
C ARG A 74 -11.35 0.73 8.17
N THR A 75 -11.37 -0.59 8.05
CA THR A 75 -12.25 -1.42 8.88
C THR A 75 -11.56 -1.63 10.21
N ARG A 76 -11.81 -0.70 11.13
CA ARG A 76 -11.70 -0.95 12.57
C ARG A 76 -12.89 -1.84 12.94
N PRO A 77 -12.72 -3.10 13.32
CA PRO A 77 -13.76 -3.78 14.06
C PRO A 77 -13.74 -3.14 15.45
N GLU A 78 -14.73 -2.30 15.73
CA GLU A 78 -15.06 -1.96 17.11
C GLU A 78 -16.09 -2.97 17.61
N ALA A 79 -15.87 -3.42 18.84
CA ALA A 79 -16.57 -4.48 19.55
C ALA A 79 -18.05 -4.17 19.82
#